data_AF-A0A7C5H303-F1
#
_entry.id   AF-A0A7C5H303-F1
#
_cell.length_a   1.000
_cell.length_b   1.000
_cell.length_c   1.000
_cell.angle_alpha   90.00
_cell.angle_beta   90.00
_cell.angle_gamma   90.00
#
_symmetry.space_group_name_H-M   'P 1'
#
loop_
_entity.id
_entity.type
_entity.pdbx_description
1 polymer ?
#
loop_
_entity_poly.entity_id
_entity_poly.type
_entity_poly.pdbx_seq_one_letter_code
_entity_poly.pdbx_strand_id
1 'polypeptide(L)'
;MIQRCPNCGSPTAQGQRFCGNCGAQLTIACPYCRITLSPPTKFCPNCGTPLSTGAEQSPSWATQPGGAPGWGQQTYNQPPQQSWGQQVYGQPGQPGWGQQPSWTPPQTQPAQATSSSRPFLVFLLILLLLGLGGLVYFGIVQFGWDDTLKGLMSSFSGTSGGAGGKLEITWVDVRNIGVASADIMWETNKPASTQVEYWITSTDIKKTEETHIPGKDSMGVVSHVVKLTGLQPGTKYYFRVKSVDEKGNIATKEDSFTTQPMPAD
;
A
#
# COMPACT_ATOMS: atom_id res chain seq x y z
N MET A 1 -3.11 -14.94 21.44
CA MET A 1 -4.00 -13.77 21.28
C MET A 1 -4.68 -13.88 19.93
N ILE A 2 -6.02 -13.80 19.87
CA ILE A 2 -6.77 -13.84 18.61
C ILE A 2 -6.58 -12.48 17.92
N GLN A 3 -5.97 -12.48 16.74
CA GLN A 3 -5.90 -11.28 15.90
C GLN A 3 -7.24 -11.15 15.14
N ARG A 4 -7.63 -9.95 14.76
CA ARG A 4 -8.83 -9.71 13.94
C ARG A 4 -8.42 -9.22 12.57
N CYS A 5 -9.11 -9.66 11.53
CA CYS A 5 -8.89 -9.15 10.19
C CYS A 5 -9.20 -7.64 10.15
N PRO A 6 -8.28 -6.78 9.70
CA PRO A 6 -8.53 -5.34 9.63
C PRO A 6 -9.56 -4.97 8.55
N ASN A 7 -9.83 -5.88 7.60
CA ASN A 7 -10.80 -5.64 6.52
C ASN A 7 -12.23 -6.05 6.90
N CYS A 8 -12.43 -7.23 7.50
CA CYS A 8 -13.78 -7.75 7.79
C CYS A 8 -14.04 -8.08 9.27
N GLY A 9 -13.08 -7.84 10.16
CA GLY A 9 -13.24 -8.02 11.61
C GLY A 9 -13.30 -9.48 12.10
N SER A 10 -13.27 -10.46 11.20
CA SER A 10 -13.32 -11.89 11.56
C SER A 10 -12.07 -12.29 12.36
N PRO A 11 -12.18 -13.21 13.33
CA PRO A 11 -11.03 -13.72 14.05
C PRO A 11 -10.07 -14.43 13.08
N THR A 12 -8.77 -14.19 13.24
CA THR A 12 -7.71 -14.80 12.44
C THR A 12 -6.72 -15.52 13.35
N ALA A 13 -6.26 -16.68 12.88
CA ALA A 13 -5.26 -17.47 13.61
C ALA A 13 -3.84 -16.93 13.35
N GLN A 14 -2.94 -17.09 14.34
CA GLN A 14 -1.55 -16.68 14.19
C GLN A 14 -0.89 -17.45 13.04
N GLY A 15 -0.22 -16.72 12.13
CA GLY A 15 0.46 -17.30 10.96
C GLY A 15 -0.41 -17.46 9.70
N GLN A 16 -1.70 -17.11 9.73
CA GLN A 16 -2.52 -17.10 8.51
C GLN A 16 -2.08 -15.99 7.56
N ARG A 17 -1.79 -16.35 6.30
CA ARG A 17 -1.35 -15.41 5.25
C ARG A 17 -2.51 -14.64 4.62
N PHE A 18 -3.71 -15.22 4.66
CA PHE A 18 -4.93 -14.67 4.10
C PHE A 18 -6.09 -14.88 5.09
N CYS A 19 -7.02 -13.95 5.12
CA CYS A 19 -8.26 -14.09 5.87
C CYS A 19 -9.15 -15.15 5.22
N GLY A 20 -9.46 -16.23 5.94
CA GLY A 20 -10.35 -17.29 5.44
C GLY A 20 -11.80 -16.86 5.18
N ASN A 21 -12.19 -15.66 5.63
CA ASN A 21 -13.54 -15.12 5.42
C ASN A 21 -13.61 -14.16 4.21
N CYS A 22 -12.68 -13.20 4.09
CA CYS A 22 -12.73 -12.16 3.03
C CYS A 22 -11.57 -12.20 2.03
N GLY A 23 -10.62 -13.12 2.18
CA GLY A 23 -9.47 -13.26 1.26
C GLY A 23 -8.37 -12.20 1.41
N ALA A 24 -8.53 -11.20 2.29
CA ALA A 24 -7.53 -10.16 2.50
C ALA A 24 -6.19 -10.74 3.00
N GLN A 25 -5.07 -10.29 2.44
CA GLN A 25 -3.74 -10.65 2.93
C GLN A 25 -3.51 -10.08 4.34
N LEU A 26 -3.08 -10.93 5.26
CA LEU A 26 -2.78 -10.57 6.65
C LEU A 26 -1.28 -10.31 6.82
N THR A 27 -0.72 -9.48 5.93
CA THR A 27 0.71 -9.15 5.92
C THR A 27 1.07 -8.32 7.15
N ILE A 28 2.18 -8.67 7.78
CA ILE A 28 2.77 -7.86 8.86
C ILE A 28 3.66 -6.82 8.18
N ALA A 29 3.46 -5.53 8.46
CA ALA A 29 4.40 -4.51 8.02
C ALA A 29 5.59 -4.45 8.99
N CYS A 30 6.81 -4.37 8.45
CA CYS A 30 7.99 -4.14 9.28
C CYS A 30 7.87 -2.74 9.94
N PRO A 31 7.97 -2.60 11.27
CA PRO A 31 7.81 -1.29 11.92
C PRO A 31 8.91 -0.29 11.56
N TYR A 32 10.06 -0.77 11.06
CA TYR A 32 11.21 0.07 10.73
C TYR A 32 11.29 0.42 9.24
N CYS A 33 11.32 -0.57 8.36
CA CYS A 33 11.48 -0.34 6.91
C CYS A 33 10.17 -0.43 6.11
N ARG A 34 9.05 -0.72 6.79
CA ARG A 34 7.68 -0.74 6.23
C ARG A 34 7.42 -1.69 5.07
N ILE A 35 8.34 -2.59 4.74
CA ILE A 35 8.04 -3.65 3.78
C ILE A 35 6.96 -4.57 4.33
N THR A 36 6.12 -5.09 3.43
CA THR A 36 5.15 -6.13 3.73
C THR A 36 5.87 -7.47 3.85
N LEU A 37 5.67 -8.13 4.97
CA LEU A 37 6.31 -9.40 5.29
C LEU A 37 5.27 -10.51 5.18
N SER A 38 5.71 -11.64 4.63
CA SER A 38 4.95 -12.90 4.66
C SER A 38 5.43 -13.73 5.86
N PRO A 39 4.61 -13.92 6.90
CA PRO A 39 4.92 -14.89 7.95
C PRO A 39 5.16 -16.29 7.35
N PRO A 40 6.08 -17.10 7.92
CA PRO A 40 6.66 -17.00 9.27
C PRO A 40 8.09 -16.40 9.34
N THR A 41 8.32 -15.20 8.83
CA THR A 41 9.63 -14.51 8.95
C THR A 41 9.91 -14.03 10.38
N LYS A 42 10.97 -14.57 11.00
CA LYS A 42 11.45 -14.14 12.33
C LYS A 42 12.25 -12.84 12.30
N PHE A 43 12.83 -12.50 11.16
CA PHE A 43 13.62 -11.29 10.93
C PHE A 43 13.19 -10.63 9.63
N CYS A 44 13.29 -9.31 9.57
CA CYS A 44 13.07 -8.57 8.34
C CYS A 44 14.25 -8.81 7.37
N PRO A 45 14.02 -9.31 6.14
CA PRO A 45 15.09 -9.56 5.17
C PRO A 45 15.71 -8.27 4.60
N ASN A 46 15.06 -7.12 4.76
CA ASN A 46 15.56 -5.84 4.24
C ASN A 46 16.36 -5.06 5.29
N CYS A 47 15.93 -5.05 6.56
CA CYS A 47 16.59 -4.25 7.62
C CYS A 47 17.05 -5.04 8.85
N GLY A 48 16.87 -6.36 8.87
CA GLY A 48 17.39 -7.25 9.93
C GLY A 48 16.64 -7.21 11.27
N THR A 49 15.63 -6.34 11.45
CA THR A 49 14.93 -6.25 12.74
C THR A 49 14.13 -7.51 13.06
N PRO A 50 14.19 -8.00 14.32
CA PRO A 50 13.42 -9.16 14.75
C PRO A 50 11.93 -8.83 14.78
N LEU A 51 11.12 -9.73 14.25
CA LEU A 51 9.67 -9.63 14.19
C LEU A 51 9.09 -10.60 15.23
N SER A 52 9.33 -10.30 16.51
CA SER A 52 8.83 -11.15 17.58
C SER A 52 7.34 -10.87 17.79
N THR A 53 6.56 -11.95 17.81
CA THR A 53 5.18 -11.93 18.33
C THR A 53 5.21 -12.46 19.76
N GLY A 54 4.77 -11.64 20.71
CA GLY A 54 4.45 -12.08 22.07
C GLY A 54 5.51 -11.73 23.11
N ALA A 55 5.07 -10.96 24.11
CA ALA A 55 5.79 -10.73 25.34
C ALA A 55 6.05 -12.05 26.07
N GLU A 56 7.30 -12.25 26.49
CA GLU A 56 7.58 -12.91 27.77
C GLU A 56 8.85 -12.29 28.34
N GLN A 57 8.72 -11.88 29.59
CA GLN A 57 9.65 -11.09 30.37
C GLN A 57 10.98 -11.84 30.53
N SER A 58 12.08 -11.11 30.44
CA SER A 58 13.39 -11.57 30.89
C SER A 58 13.31 -12.06 32.35
N PRO A 59 13.75 -13.29 32.68
CA PRO A 59 14.04 -13.62 34.06
C PRO A 59 15.39 -13.00 34.44
N SER A 60 15.35 -12.14 35.44
CA SER A 60 16.53 -11.73 36.22
C SER A 60 17.06 -12.94 36.99
N TRP A 61 18.15 -13.55 36.54
CA TRP A 61 19.23 -14.07 37.39
C TRP A 61 20.32 -14.66 36.49
N ALA A 62 21.51 -14.06 36.51
CA ALA A 62 22.73 -14.72 36.06
C ALA A 62 23.90 -14.13 36.85
N THR A 63 23.95 -14.46 38.14
CA THR A 63 25.18 -14.45 38.92
C THR A 63 25.72 -15.88 38.94
N GLN A 64 26.73 -16.10 38.09
CA GLN A 64 27.93 -16.92 38.37
C GLN A 64 27.83 -18.48 38.47
N PRO A 65 28.96 -19.21 38.42
CA PRO A 65 29.21 -20.22 37.38
C PRO A 65 29.45 -21.65 37.92
N GLY A 66 29.41 -22.65 37.03
CA GLY A 66 30.10 -23.93 37.24
C GLY A 66 29.34 -25.18 36.75
N GLY A 67 30.08 -26.07 36.07
CA GLY A 67 29.77 -27.50 35.97
C GLY A 67 29.30 -28.01 34.60
N ALA A 68 30.21 -28.67 33.88
CA ALA A 68 29.91 -29.55 32.73
C ALA A 68 29.62 -31.00 33.22
N PRO A 69 29.46 -32.01 32.33
CA PRO A 69 28.36 -32.24 31.39
C PRO A 69 27.67 -33.62 31.65
N GLY A 70 26.49 -33.85 31.08
CA GLY A 70 25.83 -35.17 31.18
C GLY A 70 24.85 -35.44 30.03
N TRP A 71 25.18 -36.42 29.19
CA TRP A 71 24.28 -37.01 28.18
C TRP A 71 23.35 -38.04 28.86
N GLY A 72 22.05 -38.02 28.56
CA GLY A 72 21.13 -39.06 29.03
C GLY A 72 19.69 -38.88 28.52
N GLN A 73 19.17 -39.95 27.93
CA GLN A 73 17.87 -40.12 27.26
C GLN A 73 16.69 -40.13 28.23
N GLN A 74 15.45 -39.87 27.75
CA GLN A 74 14.23 -40.66 28.03
C GLN A 74 12.95 -39.97 27.49
N THR A 75 12.33 -40.55 26.45
CA THR A 75 11.08 -41.35 26.45
C THR A 75 9.78 -40.55 26.56
N TYR A 76 8.99 -40.64 25.50
CA TYR A 76 7.62 -40.15 25.36
C TYR A 76 6.68 -40.85 26.35
N ASN A 77 5.84 -40.08 27.05
CA ASN A 77 4.61 -40.57 27.67
C ASN A 77 3.50 -39.54 27.45
N GLN A 78 2.40 -40.00 26.84
CA GLN A 78 1.15 -39.28 26.66
C GLN A 78 0.40 -39.12 28.00
N PRO A 79 -0.37 -38.03 28.18
CA PRO A 79 -1.41 -37.96 29.22
C PRO A 79 -2.84 -38.22 28.67
N PRO A 80 -3.79 -38.59 29.56
CA PRO A 80 -4.94 -39.45 29.26
C PRO A 80 -6.24 -38.70 28.92
N GLN A 81 -7.15 -39.40 28.23
CA GLN A 81 -8.53 -38.97 27.95
C GLN A 81 -9.42 -39.22 29.18
N GLN A 82 -10.21 -38.22 29.59
CA GLN A 82 -11.29 -38.40 30.57
C GLN A 82 -12.66 -38.11 29.98
N SER A 83 -13.49 -39.15 30.10
CA SER A 83 -14.92 -39.26 29.85
C SER A 83 -15.74 -38.40 30.82
N TRP A 84 -16.86 -37.83 30.36
CA TRP A 84 -17.92 -37.35 31.24
C TRP A 84 -19.30 -37.78 30.78
N GLY A 85 -20.00 -38.46 31.70
CA GLY A 85 -21.35 -38.97 31.57
C GLY A 85 -22.43 -37.93 31.84
N GLN A 86 -23.67 -38.39 31.67
CA GLN A 86 -24.93 -37.65 31.79
C GLN A 86 -25.23 -37.16 33.19
N GLN A 87 -25.90 -36.01 33.30
CA GLN A 87 -26.89 -35.74 34.35
C GLN A 87 -27.91 -34.68 33.88
N VAL A 88 -29.17 -35.03 34.07
CA VAL A 88 -30.41 -34.28 33.81
C VAL A 88 -30.72 -33.38 35.01
N TYR A 89 -31.14 -32.12 34.83
CA TYR A 89 -32.16 -31.43 35.65
C TYR A 89 -32.58 -30.07 35.04
N GLY A 90 -33.91 -29.86 34.89
CA GLY A 90 -34.61 -28.61 35.19
C GLY A 90 -34.68 -27.50 34.12
N GLN A 91 -35.83 -27.41 33.42
CA GLN A 91 -36.26 -26.21 32.67
C GLN A 91 -36.57 -25.03 33.59
N PRO A 92 -36.36 -23.79 33.11
CA PRO A 92 -37.31 -22.72 33.34
C PRO A 92 -37.76 -22.01 32.05
N GLY A 93 -39.09 -21.93 31.88
CA GLY A 93 -39.84 -20.81 31.30
C GLY A 93 -39.47 -20.26 29.93
N GLN A 94 -40.24 -20.64 28.91
CA GLN A 94 -40.25 -19.97 27.60
C GLN A 94 -40.94 -18.59 27.68
N PRO A 95 -40.39 -17.52 27.10
CA PRO A 95 -41.19 -16.37 26.68
C PRO A 95 -42.02 -16.75 25.45
N GLY A 96 -43.32 -16.45 25.50
CA GLY A 96 -44.31 -16.84 24.49
C GLY A 96 -44.02 -16.31 23.09
N TRP A 97 -44.20 -17.19 22.10
CA TRP A 97 -44.24 -16.83 20.69
C TRP A 97 -45.59 -16.17 20.38
N GLY A 98 -45.54 -14.88 20.03
CA GLY A 98 -46.69 -14.17 19.46
C GLY A 98 -47.13 -14.83 18.15
N GLN A 99 -48.45 -14.85 17.94
CA GLN A 99 -49.11 -15.50 16.82
C GLN A 99 -48.67 -14.92 15.48
N GLN A 100 -48.38 -15.79 14.52
CA GLN A 100 -48.16 -15.42 13.12
C GLN A 100 -49.49 -14.97 12.49
N PRO A 101 -49.56 -13.81 11.80
CA PRO A 101 -50.70 -13.49 10.97
C PRO A 101 -50.77 -14.45 9.78
N SER A 102 -51.97 -14.96 9.51
CA SER A 102 -52.28 -15.81 8.35
C SER A 102 -51.91 -15.12 7.04
N TRP A 103 -51.12 -15.78 6.21
CA TRP A 103 -50.79 -15.32 4.87
C TRP A 103 -52.00 -15.48 3.95
N THR A 104 -52.56 -14.37 3.49
CA THR A 104 -53.51 -14.33 2.37
C THR A 104 -52.74 -14.09 1.07
N PRO A 105 -52.92 -14.92 0.02
CA PRO A 105 -52.33 -14.65 -1.27
C PRO A 105 -52.86 -13.33 -1.85
N PRO A 106 -52.02 -12.52 -2.51
CA PRO A 106 -52.47 -11.29 -3.13
C PRO A 106 -53.43 -11.61 -4.28
N GLN A 107 -54.58 -10.95 -4.30
CA GLN A 107 -55.49 -10.99 -5.44
C GLN A 107 -54.79 -10.39 -6.66
N THR A 108 -54.73 -11.17 -7.73
CA THR A 108 -54.26 -10.70 -9.04
C THR A 108 -55.29 -9.70 -9.57
N GLN A 109 -54.99 -8.42 -9.43
CA GLN A 109 -55.71 -7.37 -10.16
C GLN A 109 -55.38 -7.49 -11.65
N PRO A 110 -56.36 -7.41 -12.56
CA PRO A 110 -56.07 -7.24 -13.97
C PRO A 110 -55.33 -5.92 -14.16
N ALA A 111 -54.15 -6.00 -14.78
CA ALA A 111 -53.29 -4.85 -15.03
C ALA A 111 -54.05 -3.77 -15.79
N GLN A 112 -54.20 -2.59 -15.15
CA GLN A 112 -54.62 -1.39 -15.84
C GLN A 112 -53.53 -1.01 -16.85
N ALA A 113 -53.90 -0.92 -18.12
CA ALA A 113 -53.04 -0.45 -19.19
C ALA A 113 -52.65 1.01 -18.92
N THR A 114 -51.50 1.20 -18.28
CA THR A 114 -50.84 2.50 -18.28
C THR A 114 -50.24 2.68 -19.67
N SER A 115 -50.66 3.72 -20.37
CA SER A 115 -50.07 4.12 -21.65
C SER A 115 -48.63 4.54 -21.39
N SER A 116 -47.74 3.56 -21.42
CA SER A 116 -46.33 3.80 -21.21
C SER A 116 -45.85 4.67 -22.36
N SER A 117 -45.32 5.85 -22.07
CA SER A 117 -44.57 6.72 -22.99
C SER A 117 -43.21 6.12 -23.41
N ARG A 118 -42.97 4.86 -23.03
CA ARG A 118 -41.79 4.07 -23.31
C ARG A 118 -41.54 3.80 -24.81
N PRO A 119 -42.53 3.55 -25.70
CA PRO A 119 -42.22 3.36 -27.11
C PRO A 119 -41.80 4.68 -27.77
N PHE A 120 -42.29 5.83 -27.29
CA PHE A 120 -41.92 7.15 -27.83
C PHE A 120 -40.48 7.53 -27.46
N LEU A 121 -40.05 7.25 -26.23
CA LEU A 121 -38.66 7.44 -25.80
C LEU A 121 -37.68 6.49 -26.52
N VAL A 122 -38.09 5.23 -26.74
CA VAL A 122 -37.28 4.27 -27.50
C VAL A 122 -37.22 4.67 -28.98
N PHE A 123 -38.32 5.15 -29.58
CA PHE A 123 -38.30 5.69 -30.95
C PHE A 123 -37.43 6.94 -31.06
N LEU A 124 -37.49 7.86 -30.09
CA LEU A 124 -36.61 9.02 -30.02
C LEU A 124 -35.14 8.63 -29.88
N LEU A 125 -34.82 7.63 -29.05
CA LEU A 125 -33.46 7.08 -28.93
C LEU A 125 -32.98 6.43 -30.23
N ILE A 126 -33.84 5.68 -30.91
CA ILE A 126 -33.50 5.05 -32.19
C ILE A 126 -33.31 6.12 -33.28
N LEU A 127 -34.17 7.14 -33.36
CA LEU A 127 -34.00 8.25 -34.30
C LEU A 127 -32.76 9.09 -33.98
N LEU A 128 -32.39 9.22 -32.70
CA LEU A 128 -31.18 9.91 -32.27
C LEU A 128 -29.92 9.09 -32.56
N LEU A 129 -29.97 7.76 -32.39
CA LEU A 129 -28.87 6.85 -32.75
C LEU A 129 -28.70 6.73 -34.27
N LEU A 130 -29.79 6.70 -35.03
CA LEU A 130 -29.76 6.70 -36.49
C LEU A 130 -29.39 8.07 -37.05
N GLY A 131 -29.81 9.17 -36.41
CA GLY A 131 -29.46 10.54 -36.79
C GLY A 131 -28.00 10.88 -36.49
N LEU A 132 -27.50 10.57 -35.29
CA LEU A 132 -26.08 10.74 -34.94
C LEU A 132 -25.20 9.72 -35.67
N GLY A 133 -25.64 8.47 -35.80
CA GLY A 133 -24.94 7.44 -36.58
C GLY A 133 -24.87 7.75 -38.06
N GLY A 134 -25.93 8.34 -38.64
CA GLY A 134 -25.96 8.82 -40.01
C GLY A 134 -25.05 10.02 -40.27
N LEU A 135 -24.96 10.96 -39.31
CA LEU A 135 -24.00 12.07 -39.37
C LEU A 135 -22.54 11.60 -39.27
N VAL A 136 -22.25 10.59 -38.44
CA VAL A 136 -20.93 9.97 -38.34
C VAL A 136 -20.59 9.21 -39.64
N TYR A 137 -21.53 8.45 -40.19
CA TYR A 137 -21.32 7.70 -41.43
C TYR A 137 -21.14 8.61 -42.65
N PHE A 138 -21.96 9.66 -42.79
CA PHE A 138 -21.84 10.63 -43.89
C PHE A 138 -20.54 11.45 -43.80
N GLY A 139 -20.10 11.77 -42.58
CA GLY A 139 -18.79 12.40 -42.33
C GLY A 139 -17.61 11.50 -42.70
N ILE A 140 -17.70 10.17 -42.50
CA ILE A 140 -16.63 9.22 -42.83
C ILE A 140 -16.48 8.99 -44.33
N VAL A 141 -17.57 9.00 -45.10
CA VAL A 141 -17.58 8.53 -46.50
C VAL A 141 -17.51 9.67 -47.53
N GLN A 142 -17.95 10.89 -47.20
CA GLN A 142 -17.93 12.04 -48.13
C GLN A 142 -16.83 13.06 -47.83
N PHE A 143 -16.38 13.16 -46.58
CA PHE A 143 -15.30 14.06 -46.17
C PHE A 143 -14.14 13.20 -45.65
N GLY A 144 -13.14 12.97 -46.50
CA GLY A 144 -11.92 12.29 -46.11
C GLY A 144 -11.37 12.85 -44.80
N TRP A 145 -10.97 11.95 -43.90
CA TRP A 145 -10.43 12.29 -42.59
C TRP A 145 -9.07 12.96 -42.75
N ASP A 146 -9.04 14.27 -43.01
CA ASP A 146 -7.83 15.04 -42.78
C ASP A 146 -8.11 16.34 -42.01
N ASP A 147 -7.34 16.47 -40.94
CA ASP A 147 -7.03 17.65 -40.14
C ASP A 147 -8.05 18.25 -39.17
N THR A 148 -9.37 18.11 -39.32
CA THR A 148 -10.30 18.77 -38.37
C THR A 148 -10.55 17.99 -37.07
N LEU A 149 -10.38 16.66 -37.07
CA LEU A 149 -10.54 15.83 -35.86
C LEU A 149 -9.25 15.67 -35.03
N LYS A 150 -8.07 15.92 -35.62
CA LYS A 150 -6.80 15.98 -34.88
C LYS A 150 -6.82 17.14 -33.87
N GLY A 151 -7.43 18.28 -34.25
CA GLY A 151 -7.63 19.44 -33.38
C GLY A 151 -8.62 19.18 -32.24
N LEU A 152 -9.76 18.55 -32.54
CA LEU A 152 -10.79 18.29 -31.52
C LEU A 152 -10.36 17.20 -30.51
N MET A 153 -9.64 16.17 -30.96
CA MET A 153 -9.10 15.12 -30.08
C MET A 153 -7.91 15.58 -29.23
N SER A 154 -7.23 16.67 -29.61
CA SER A 154 -6.25 17.32 -28.73
C SER A 154 -6.90 17.98 -27.50
N SER A 155 -8.18 18.35 -27.60
CA SER A 155 -8.91 19.11 -26.56
C SER A 155 -9.73 18.24 -25.60
N PHE A 156 -9.87 16.94 -25.86
CA PHE A 156 -10.51 15.97 -24.95
C PHE A 156 -9.50 15.16 -24.11
N SER A 157 -8.40 15.79 -23.70
CA SER A 157 -7.49 15.27 -22.68
C SER A 157 -7.89 15.79 -21.28
N GLY A 158 -9.17 15.69 -20.96
CA GLY A 158 -9.72 15.97 -19.64
C GLY A 158 -10.02 14.67 -18.89
N THR A 159 -9.23 14.39 -17.84
CA THR A 159 -9.50 13.40 -16.79
C THR A 159 -9.08 11.94 -17.07
N SER A 160 -7.77 11.75 -17.23
CA SER A 160 -7.02 10.74 -16.46
C SER A 160 -5.57 11.25 -16.32
N GLY A 161 -5.17 11.60 -15.09
CA GLY A 161 -4.02 12.46 -14.81
C GLY A 161 -2.66 11.93 -15.28
N GLY A 162 -1.77 12.88 -15.58
CA GLY A 162 -0.35 12.70 -15.31
C GLY A 162 0.62 12.50 -16.48
N ALA A 163 0.48 13.19 -17.62
CA ALA A 163 1.53 13.15 -18.67
C ALA A 163 2.06 14.53 -19.15
N GLY A 164 1.43 15.64 -18.73
CA GLY A 164 1.75 16.98 -19.26
C GLY A 164 2.26 18.04 -18.27
N GLY A 165 2.11 17.85 -16.96
CA GLY A 165 2.48 18.89 -15.97
C GLY A 165 3.98 19.11 -15.80
N LYS A 166 4.39 20.25 -15.21
CA LYS A 166 5.77 20.49 -14.79
C LYS A 166 6.22 19.39 -13.81
N LEU A 167 7.47 18.94 -13.89
CA LEU A 167 8.05 18.06 -12.86
C LEU A 167 8.23 18.86 -11.57
N GLU A 168 7.73 18.32 -10.46
CA GLU A 168 7.78 18.98 -9.15
C GLU A 168 8.32 18.03 -8.10
N ILE A 169 9.19 18.56 -7.24
CA ILE A 169 9.68 17.89 -6.02
C ILE A 169 8.87 18.42 -4.83
N THR A 170 8.25 17.51 -4.10
CA THR A 170 7.49 17.77 -2.89
C THR A 170 8.03 16.92 -1.75
N TRP A 171 7.76 17.33 -0.51
CA TRP A 171 8.18 16.62 0.69
C TRP A 171 9.70 16.37 0.66
N VAL A 172 10.55 17.32 1.02
CA VAL A 172 11.98 17.02 1.20
C VAL A 172 12.23 16.92 2.69
N ASP A 173 12.72 15.79 3.17
CA ASP A 173 13.08 15.61 4.57
C ASP A 173 14.27 14.64 4.71
N VAL A 174 14.94 14.77 5.85
CA VAL A 174 16.20 14.07 6.15
C VAL A 174 16.00 13.26 7.42
N ARG A 175 16.23 11.95 7.33
CA ARG A 175 16.00 11.00 8.41
C ARG A 175 17.25 10.20 8.72
N ASN A 176 17.19 9.44 9.82
CA ASN A 176 18.25 8.52 10.24
C ASN A 176 19.63 9.20 10.28
N ILE A 177 19.65 10.46 10.74
CA ILE A 177 20.88 11.25 10.83
C ILE A 177 21.73 10.65 11.95
N GLY A 178 22.84 10.01 11.55
CA GLY A 178 23.85 9.45 12.44
C GLY A 178 25.12 10.30 12.47
N VAL A 179 26.16 9.73 13.06
CA VAL A 179 27.48 10.39 13.15
C VAL A 179 28.19 10.51 11.80
N ALA A 180 27.91 9.61 10.85
CA ALA A 180 28.57 9.57 9.54
C ALA A 180 27.63 9.23 8.37
N SER A 181 26.31 9.36 8.58
CA SER A 181 25.29 9.01 7.57
C SER A 181 24.01 9.82 7.75
N ALA A 182 23.22 9.92 6.68
CA ALA A 182 21.86 10.42 6.70
C ALA A 182 21.08 9.88 5.49
N ASP A 183 19.77 9.72 5.63
CA ASP A 183 18.87 9.33 4.54
C ASP A 183 18.10 10.57 4.06
N ILE A 184 18.29 10.93 2.79
CA ILE A 184 17.58 12.04 2.15
C ILE A 184 16.41 11.46 1.35
N MET A 185 15.23 12.01 1.57
CA MET A 185 13.98 11.47 1.07
C MET A 185 13.16 12.55 0.40
N TRP A 186 12.57 12.24 -0.76
CA TRP A 186 11.64 13.14 -1.42
C TRP A 186 10.61 12.44 -2.31
N GLU A 187 9.60 13.20 -2.72
CA GLU A 187 8.58 12.77 -3.67
C GLU A 187 8.58 13.61 -4.94
N THR A 188 8.15 13.00 -6.04
CA THR A 188 7.89 13.69 -7.31
C THR A 188 6.48 13.40 -7.79
N ASN A 189 5.90 14.36 -8.52
CA ASN A 189 4.56 14.21 -9.09
C ASN A 189 4.49 13.25 -10.29
N LYS A 190 5.63 12.76 -10.77
CA LYS A 190 5.78 11.85 -11.92
C LYS A 190 7.03 10.99 -11.77
N PRO A 191 7.08 9.80 -12.38
CA PRO A 191 8.28 8.97 -12.35
C PRO A 191 9.51 9.74 -12.86
N ALA A 192 10.55 9.76 -12.02
CA ALA A 192 11.76 10.53 -12.28
C ALA A 192 13.01 9.81 -11.75
N SER A 193 14.17 10.34 -12.12
CA SER A 193 15.45 9.89 -11.62
C SER A 193 15.72 10.32 -10.18
N THR A 194 16.65 9.61 -9.55
CA THR A 194 17.03 9.78 -8.15
C THR A 194 18.50 10.17 -8.05
N GLN A 195 18.78 11.39 -7.61
CA GLN A 195 20.15 11.90 -7.47
C GLN A 195 20.26 12.93 -6.34
N VAL A 196 21.37 12.87 -5.59
CA VAL A 196 21.73 13.87 -4.58
C VAL A 196 23.13 14.40 -4.85
N GLU A 197 23.26 15.72 -4.77
CA GLU A 197 24.53 16.42 -4.68
C GLU A 197 24.65 17.03 -3.28
N TYR A 198 25.82 16.96 -2.64
CA TYR A 198 26.00 17.44 -1.27
C TYR A 198 27.41 17.99 -1.03
N TRP A 199 27.51 18.95 -0.13
CA TRP A 199 28.76 19.66 0.15
C TRP A 199 28.78 20.27 1.56
N ILE A 200 29.99 20.51 2.07
CA ILE A 200 30.21 21.29 3.32
C ILE A 200 30.56 22.73 2.94
N THR A 201 31.35 22.90 1.87
CA THR A 201 31.70 24.17 1.25
C THR A 201 31.33 24.12 -0.23
N SER A 202 31.00 25.25 -0.84
CA SER A 202 30.58 25.33 -2.25
C SER A 202 31.64 24.82 -3.26
N THR A 203 32.87 24.55 -2.81
CA THR A 203 33.99 24.04 -3.60
C THR A 203 34.17 22.51 -3.56
N ASP A 204 33.59 21.78 -2.61
CA ASP A 204 33.68 20.30 -2.51
C ASP A 204 32.30 19.66 -2.70
N ILE A 205 31.80 19.71 -3.94
CA ILE A 205 30.51 19.10 -4.30
C ILE A 205 30.72 17.62 -4.58
N LYS A 206 30.14 16.78 -3.72
CA LYS A 206 30.04 15.33 -3.92
C LYS A 206 28.69 15.01 -4.55
N LYS A 207 28.65 13.93 -5.33
CA LYS A 207 27.47 13.54 -6.10
C LYS A 207 27.26 12.03 -6.03
N THR A 208 26.03 11.61 -5.79
CA THR A 208 25.66 10.20 -5.90
C THR A 208 25.44 9.82 -7.35
N GLU A 209 25.65 8.55 -7.67
CA GLU A 209 25.21 8.02 -8.95
C GLU A 209 23.70 8.17 -9.10
N GLU A 210 23.28 8.42 -10.34
CA GLU A 210 21.86 8.52 -10.67
C GLU A 210 21.24 7.14 -10.70
N THR A 211 20.14 6.95 -9.99
CA THR A 211 19.40 5.69 -9.99
C THR A 211 17.98 5.92 -10.49
N HIS A 212 17.34 4.86 -10.98
CA HIS A 212 15.96 4.89 -11.47
C HIS A 212 15.75 5.92 -12.59
N ILE A 213 16.61 5.93 -13.60
CA ILE A 213 16.49 6.84 -14.75
C ILE A 213 15.27 6.41 -15.59
N PRO A 214 14.26 7.27 -15.82
CA PRO A 214 13.15 6.94 -16.71
C PRO A 214 13.62 6.82 -18.17
N GLY A 215 13.12 5.83 -18.91
CA GLY A 215 13.46 5.57 -20.31
C GLY A 215 13.11 4.15 -20.75
N LYS A 216 13.79 3.63 -21.78
CA LYS A 216 13.46 2.35 -22.43
C LYS A 216 13.45 1.14 -21.47
N ASP A 217 14.36 1.13 -20.50
CA ASP A 217 14.61 -0.03 -19.63
C ASP A 217 14.21 0.20 -18.16
N SER A 218 13.69 1.38 -17.82
CA SER A 218 13.28 1.74 -16.44
C SER A 218 12.20 2.82 -16.48
N MET A 219 11.16 2.66 -15.68
CA MET A 219 10.07 3.65 -15.60
C MET A 219 10.41 4.84 -14.70
N GLY A 220 11.51 4.80 -13.94
CA GLY A 220 11.76 5.72 -12.83
C GLY A 220 10.86 5.48 -11.62
N VAL A 221 10.95 6.35 -10.62
CA VAL A 221 10.18 6.25 -9.37
C VAL A 221 9.63 7.62 -8.95
N VAL A 222 8.57 7.61 -8.13
CA VAL A 222 7.94 8.83 -7.57
C VAL A 222 8.33 9.07 -6.10
N SER A 223 8.86 8.05 -5.43
CA SER A 223 9.33 8.12 -4.05
C SER A 223 10.81 7.77 -4.04
N HIS A 224 11.60 8.67 -3.50
CA HIS A 224 13.05 8.67 -3.62
C HIS A 224 13.68 8.58 -2.24
N VAL A 225 14.70 7.74 -2.09
CA VAL A 225 15.51 7.64 -0.89
C VAL A 225 16.96 7.48 -1.30
N VAL A 226 17.85 8.32 -0.77
CA VAL A 226 19.30 8.23 -0.96
C VAL A 226 19.98 8.26 0.40
N LYS A 227 20.73 7.20 0.69
CA LYS A 227 21.57 7.13 1.89
C LYS A 227 22.95 7.71 1.60
N LEU A 228 23.30 8.77 2.32
CA LEU A 228 24.66 9.31 2.35
C LEU A 228 25.47 8.61 3.43
N THR A 229 26.73 8.29 3.12
CA THR A 229 27.68 7.63 4.02
C THR A 229 29.05 8.30 3.97
N GLY A 230 29.88 8.06 4.98
CA GLY A 230 31.23 8.63 5.03
C GLY A 230 31.24 10.14 5.33
N LEU A 231 30.21 10.61 6.04
CA LEU A 231 30.09 12.00 6.45
C LEU A 231 30.94 12.28 7.71
N GLN A 232 31.35 13.54 7.88
CA GLN A 232 32.06 13.99 9.08
C GLN A 232 31.08 14.17 10.25
N PRO A 233 31.40 13.73 11.48
CA PRO A 233 30.55 13.96 12.66
C PRO A 233 30.39 15.44 13.00
N GLY A 234 29.24 15.81 13.60
CA GLY A 234 28.95 17.17 14.05
C GLY A 234 29.02 18.25 12.97
N THR A 235 28.91 17.87 11.70
CA THR A 235 29.17 18.75 10.56
C THR A 235 27.88 19.08 9.83
N LYS A 236 27.71 20.37 9.50
CA LYS A 236 26.59 20.83 8.68
C LYS A 236 26.88 20.55 7.21
N TYR A 237 25.99 19.83 6.56
CA TYR A 237 25.98 19.58 5.12
C TYR A 237 24.85 20.34 4.46
N TYR A 238 25.13 20.87 3.29
CA TYR A 238 24.12 21.33 2.33
C TYR A 238 23.94 20.25 1.27
N PHE A 239 22.73 20.11 0.76
CA PHE A 239 22.46 19.18 -0.32
C PHE A 239 21.44 19.74 -1.29
N ARG A 240 21.45 19.18 -2.50
CA ARG A 240 20.49 19.37 -3.55
C ARG A 240 20.00 18.02 -4.03
N VAL A 241 18.69 17.78 -3.94
CA VAL A 241 18.05 16.69 -4.66
C VAL A 241 17.82 17.12 -6.11
N LYS A 242 18.00 16.19 -7.04
CA LYS A 242 17.72 16.39 -8.46
C LYS A 242 16.96 15.19 -9.00
N SER A 243 15.89 15.48 -9.75
CA SER A 243 15.08 14.49 -10.43
C SER A 243 14.87 14.92 -11.88
N VAL A 244 14.97 13.94 -12.78
CA VAL A 244 14.77 14.12 -14.23
C VAL A 244 13.69 13.16 -14.70
N ASP A 245 12.63 13.66 -15.34
CA ASP A 245 11.58 12.81 -15.92
C ASP A 245 11.99 12.22 -17.28
N GLU A 246 11.17 11.33 -17.84
CA GLU A 246 11.42 10.70 -19.14
C GLU A 246 11.60 11.71 -20.29
N LYS A 247 10.99 12.90 -20.17
CA LYS A 247 11.07 13.97 -21.18
C LYS A 247 12.30 14.86 -20.99
N GLY A 248 13.13 14.58 -19.98
CA GLY A 248 14.30 15.38 -19.64
C GLY A 248 13.97 16.64 -18.84
N ASN A 249 12.75 16.81 -18.33
CA ASN A 249 12.44 17.93 -17.44
C ASN A 249 13.16 17.73 -16.11
N ILE A 250 13.79 18.79 -15.61
CA ILE A 250 14.59 18.75 -14.38
C ILE A 250 13.88 19.51 -13.27
N ALA A 251 13.79 18.90 -12.09
CA ALA A 251 13.43 19.56 -10.85
C ALA A 251 14.56 19.42 -9.83
N THR A 252 14.81 20.47 -9.07
CA THR A 252 15.78 20.48 -7.98
C THR A 252 15.21 21.14 -6.73
N LYS A 253 15.71 20.73 -5.57
CA LYS A 253 15.42 21.36 -4.29
C LYS A 253 16.66 21.28 -3.40
N GLU A 254 16.96 22.38 -2.70
CA GLU A 254 18.10 22.46 -1.78
C GLU A 254 17.61 22.51 -0.34
N ASP A 255 18.39 21.91 0.56
CA ASP A 255 18.20 21.98 2.01
C ASP A 255 19.52 21.64 2.73
N SER A 256 19.51 21.55 4.06
CA SER A 256 20.68 21.23 4.88
C SER A 256 20.34 20.38 6.10
N PHE A 257 21.33 19.63 6.58
CA PHE A 257 21.25 18.90 7.84
C PHE A 257 22.60 18.91 8.55
N THR A 258 22.61 18.55 9.84
CA THR A 258 23.84 18.43 10.63
C THR A 258 23.94 17.01 11.16
N THR A 259 25.06 16.33 10.90
CA THR A 259 25.33 14.99 11.44
C THR A 259 25.43 15.02 12.97
N GLN A 260 25.19 13.88 13.61
CA GLN A 260 25.38 13.78 15.06
C GLN A 260 26.86 14.00 15.41
N PRO A 261 27.17 14.65 16.55
CA PRO A 261 28.54 14.74 17.03
C PRO A 261 29.07 13.35 17.39
N MET A 262 30.39 13.19 17.34
CA MET A 262 31.02 11.98 17.86
C MET A 262 30.75 11.89 19.37
N PRO A 263 30.35 10.70 19.91
CA PRO A 263 30.21 10.53 21.35
C PRO A 263 31.52 10.85 22.07
N ALA A 264 31.43 11.49 23.23
CA ALA A 264 32.58 11.67 24.11
C ALA A 264 32.91 10.33 24.79
N ASP A 265 34.20 10.01 24.89
CA ASP A 265 34.72 8.84 25.63
C ASP A 265 34.57 8.98 27.15
#